data_AF-A0A496TP51-F1
#
_entry.id   AF-A0A496TP51-F1
#
_cell.length_a   1.000
_cell.length_b   1.000
_cell.length_c   1.000
_cell.angle_alpha   90.00
_cell.angle_beta   90.00
_cell.angle_gamma   90.00
#
_symmetry.space_group_name_H-M   'P 1'
#
loop_
_entity.id
_entity.type
_entity.pdbx_description
1 polymer ?
#
loop_
_entity_poly.entity_id
_entity_poly.type
_entity_poly.pdbx_seq_one_letter_code
_entity_poly.pdbx_strand_id
1 'polypeptide(L)'
;MFFMLKICPRNESGVSLIAAIVFTIMMSTISVVTVSLVITDNRTSGNHIVNSQAFWLAEAGLERACGWLRQQDPPPGGLSPFTQYNDVALGSGTYTVVIDPDDQNQGNYIKEYWITSTGEVGNIQRQIQIKVKMCTFGKYTYCTDSEGGTIWFITGDVLEGPVHSNDRISIYESPTFLGRVTSAASSFRKGGNYNPTFKEGYQLNAPRIDFPTLQDVFDNYWEMNSDPPPLTIDARFGRDCNIQFNADGTITFNVWHWQGSHKVYDIQDSTANISDLNGIIYVQGDVQIAGTVNGVVTLIATDDIKIIDDVKYQDSDSYGRPTSDCDDALALISAKDIVVADTPANHDDCIIDAALLALDSSFYVENYSSGSPRGYLRVWGSISQKVRGPVGTFSWWGRTGYSKDYHYDQRFEQTPPPYYPTTGNYEISMWKELTP
;
A
#
# COMPACT_ATOMS: atom_id res chain seq x y z
N MET A 1 -35.05 70.07 -78.82
CA MET A 1 -35.06 70.45 -77.40
C MET A 1 -35.01 69.19 -76.56
N PHE A 2 -33.82 68.75 -76.15
CA PHE A 2 -33.53 68.11 -74.87
C PHE A 2 -32.01 67.94 -74.78
N PHE A 3 -31.40 68.79 -73.96
CA PHE A 3 -30.01 68.68 -73.52
C PHE A 3 -29.91 67.48 -72.58
N MET A 4 -28.98 66.55 -72.79
CA MET A 4 -28.47 65.75 -71.68
C MET A 4 -27.01 65.38 -71.88
N LEU A 5 -26.23 65.78 -70.89
CA LEU A 5 -24.78 65.77 -70.73
C LEU A 5 -24.08 64.49 -71.21
N LYS A 6 -23.05 64.66 -72.04
CA LYS A 6 -21.88 63.76 -72.09
C LYS A 6 -21.15 63.86 -70.74
N ILE A 7 -21.38 62.90 -69.85
CA ILE A 7 -20.47 62.65 -68.74
C ILE A 7 -19.37 61.73 -69.29
N CYS A 8 -18.14 62.24 -69.30
CA CYS A 8 -16.94 61.46 -69.58
C CYS A 8 -16.56 60.70 -68.30
N PRO A 9 -16.52 59.36 -68.25
CA PRO A 9 -15.89 58.67 -67.14
C PRO A 9 -14.38 58.66 -67.35
N ARG A 10 -13.69 59.14 -66.31
CA ARG A 10 -12.24 59.31 -66.18
C ARG A 10 -11.47 58.04 -66.50
N ASN A 11 -10.22 58.23 -66.89
CA ASN A 11 -9.21 57.19 -67.10
C ASN A 11 -8.97 56.38 -65.80
N GLU A 12 -9.72 55.30 -65.56
CA GLU A 12 -9.63 54.41 -64.37
C GLU A 12 -8.41 53.48 -64.35
N SER A 13 -7.57 53.55 -65.38
CA SER A 13 -6.31 52.80 -65.49
C SER A 13 -5.34 53.07 -64.34
N GLY A 14 -5.34 54.29 -63.78
CA GLY A 14 -4.51 54.64 -62.61
C GLY A 14 -4.99 54.05 -61.29
N VAL A 15 -6.31 53.97 -61.06
CA VAL A 15 -6.89 53.40 -59.83
C VAL A 15 -6.77 51.88 -59.83
N SER A 16 -6.95 51.24 -60.99
CA SER A 16 -6.77 49.79 -61.16
C SER A 16 -5.32 49.35 -60.94
N LEU A 17 -4.34 50.13 -61.39
CA LEU A 17 -2.92 49.87 -61.14
C LEU A 17 -2.56 49.97 -59.65
N ILE A 18 -3.06 51.01 -58.97
CA ILE A 18 -2.85 51.18 -57.52
C ILE A 18 -3.51 50.04 -56.74
N ALA A 19 -4.74 49.64 -57.09
CA ALA A 19 -5.43 48.53 -56.47
C ALA A 19 -4.68 47.19 -56.68
N ALA A 20 -4.16 46.94 -57.88
CA ALA A 20 -3.37 45.75 -58.17
C ALA A 20 -2.04 45.72 -57.38
N ILE A 21 -1.36 46.87 -57.26
CA ILE A 21 -0.14 46.98 -56.47
C ILE A 21 -0.43 46.74 -54.97
N VAL A 22 -1.46 47.36 -54.43
CA VAL A 22 -1.88 47.17 -53.03
C VAL A 22 -2.25 45.71 -52.78
N PHE A 23 -3.01 45.09 -53.68
CA PHE A 23 -3.39 43.68 -53.57
C PHE A 23 -2.17 42.76 -53.64
N THR A 24 -1.20 43.05 -54.51
CA THR A 24 0.05 42.28 -54.62
C THR A 24 0.91 42.43 -53.36
N ILE A 25 0.98 43.63 -52.77
CA ILE A 25 1.68 43.88 -51.50
C ILE A 25 0.97 43.19 -50.33
N MET A 26 -0.36 43.19 -50.30
CA MET A 26 -1.12 42.46 -49.29
C MET A 26 -0.92 40.95 -49.43
N MET A 27 -0.98 40.40 -50.65
CA MET A 27 -0.71 38.97 -50.87
C MET A 27 0.74 38.59 -50.54
N SER A 28 1.72 39.44 -50.85
CA SER A 28 3.13 39.15 -50.53
C SER A 28 3.39 39.21 -49.02
N THR A 29 2.79 40.17 -48.31
CA THR A 29 2.89 40.25 -46.85
C THR A 29 2.22 39.06 -46.17
N ILE A 30 1.01 38.66 -46.61
CA ILE A 30 0.34 37.44 -46.12
C ILE A 30 1.21 36.21 -46.39
N SER A 31 1.79 36.08 -47.59
CA SER A 31 2.63 34.94 -47.96
C SER A 31 3.87 34.83 -47.05
N VAL A 32 4.56 35.95 -46.80
CA VAL A 32 5.74 35.99 -45.91
C VAL A 32 5.35 35.64 -44.48
N VAL A 33 4.22 36.17 -43.99
CA VAL A 33 3.70 35.86 -42.64
C VAL A 33 3.36 34.37 -42.54
N THR A 34 2.63 33.80 -43.50
CA THR A 34 2.26 32.38 -43.50
C THR A 34 3.49 31.47 -43.54
N VAL A 35 4.50 31.76 -44.36
CA VAL A 35 5.75 30.99 -44.38
C VAL A 35 6.49 31.10 -43.04
N SER A 36 6.52 32.30 -42.45
CA SER A 36 7.17 32.52 -41.15
C SER A 36 6.46 31.77 -40.02
N LEU A 37 5.13 31.76 -40.02
CA LEU A 37 4.32 30.95 -39.09
C LEU A 37 4.60 29.47 -39.28
N VAL A 38 4.58 28.96 -40.50
CA VAL A 38 4.86 27.54 -40.80
C VAL A 38 6.27 27.13 -40.35
N ILE A 39 7.28 27.99 -40.54
CA ILE A 39 8.65 27.70 -40.06
C ILE A 39 8.69 27.69 -38.52
N THR A 40 8.00 28.62 -37.88
CA THR A 40 7.94 28.73 -36.41
C THR A 40 7.21 27.53 -35.81
N ASP A 41 6.09 27.13 -36.40
CA ASP A 41 5.32 25.96 -35.99
C ASP A 41 6.15 24.69 -36.16
N ASN A 42 6.81 24.49 -37.32
CA ASN A 42 7.68 23.32 -37.52
C ASN A 42 8.83 23.24 -36.51
N ARG A 43 9.46 24.37 -36.19
CA ARG A 43 10.51 24.42 -35.16
C ARG A 43 9.95 24.11 -33.77
N THR A 44 8.79 24.68 -33.44
CA THR A 44 8.13 24.46 -32.15
C THR A 44 7.69 23.00 -32.00
N SER A 45 7.11 22.40 -33.04
CA SER A 45 6.75 20.98 -33.08
C SER A 45 7.98 20.08 -32.97
N GLY A 46 9.07 20.39 -33.67
CA GLY A 46 10.34 19.66 -33.55
C GLY A 46 10.87 19.70 -32.11
N ASN A 47 10.91 20.89 -31.51
CA ASN A 47 11.33 21.06 -30.12
C ASN A 47 10.40 20.36 -29.13
N HIS A 48 9.09 20.34 -29.39
CA HIS A 48 8.14 19.62 -28.56
C HIS A 48 8.39 18.11 -28.61
N ILE A 49 8.66 17.54 -29.79
CA ILE A 49 8.98 16.11 -29.93
C ILE A 49 10.24 15.76 -29.13
N VAL A 50 11.32 16.55 -29.27
CA VAL A 50 12.58 16.31 -28.56
C VAL A 50 12.40 16.46 -27.04
N ASN A 51 11.62 17.45 -26.59
CA ASN A 51 11.29 17.61 -25.17
C ASN A 51 10.51 16.40 -24.62
N SER A 52 9.50 15.93 -25.34
CA SER A 52 8.74 14.73 -24.93
C SER A 52 9.63 13.49 -24.90
N GLN A 53 10.55 13.34 -25.87
CA GLN A 53 11.51 12.24 -25.88
C GLN A 53 12.45 12.29 -24.66
N ALA A 54 13.03 13.45 -24.34
CA ALA A 54 13.88 13.61 -23.17
C ALA A 54 13.12 13.32 -21.86
N PHE A 55 11.86 13.75 -21.76
CA PHE A 55 10.99 13.45 -20.62
C PHE A 55 10.73 11.94 -20.47
N TRP A 56 10.36 11.24 -21.55
CA TRP A 56 10.15 9.78 -21.51
C TRP A 56 11.44 9.00 -21.20
N LEU A 57 12.60 9.51 -21.60
CA LEU A 57 13.89 8.93 -21.22
C LEU A 57 14.15 9.06 -19.72
N ALA A 58 13.83 10.22 -19.13
CA ALA A 58 13.92 10.41 -17.68
C ALA A 58 12.93 9.47 -16.94
N GLU A 59 11.69 9.33 -17.42
CA GLU A 59 10.73 8.37 -16.82
C GLU A 59 11.22 6.92 -16.92
N ALA A 60 11.77 6.51 -18.07
CA ALA A 60 12.33 5.17 -18.23
C ALA A 60 13.50 4.91 -17.28
N GLY A 61 14.35 5.92 -17.04
CA GLY A 61 15.42 5.86 -16.06
C GLY A 61 14.89 5.67 -14.63
N LEU A 62 13.86 6.43 -14.24
CA LEU A 62 13.20 6.28 -12.94
C LEU A 62 12.63 4.88 -12.74
N GLU A 63 11.83 4.38 -13.69
CA GLU A 63 11.22 3.05 -13.60
C GLU A 63 12.27 1.95 -13.47
N ARG A 64 13.36 2.06 -14.22
CA ARG A 64 14.47 1.10 -14.13
C ARG A 64 15.16 1.16 -12.77
N ALA A 65 15.35 2.35 -12.21
CA ALA A 65 15.95 2.51 -10.89
C ALA A 65 15.06 2.00 -9.76
N CYS A 66 13.74 2.25 -9.82
CA CYS A 66 12.77 1.63 -8.91
C CYS A 66 12.79 0.10 -9.02
N GLY A 67 12.85 -0.44 -10.23
CA GLY A 67 12.99 -1.88 -10.46
C GLY A 67 14.28 -2.46 -9.86
N TRP A 68 15.40 -1.75 -9.97
CA TRP A 68 16.66 -2.14 -9.35
C TRP A 68 16.61 -2.09 -7.81
N LEU A 69 16.03 -1.03 -7.23
CA LEU A 69 15.87 -0.89 -5.77
C LEU A 69 15.06 -2.04 -5.17
N ARG A 70 14.00 -2.49 -5.83
CA ARG A 70 13.17 -3.64 -5.40
C ARG A 70 13.93 -4.97 -5.38
N GLN A 71 15.07 -5.06 -6.07
CA GLN A 71 15.89 -6.26 -6.12
C GLN A 71 17.06 -6.21 -5.14
N GLN A 72 17.21 -5.13 -4.36
CA GLN A 72 18.28 -5.01 -3.38
C GLN A 72 17.84 -5.62 -2.05
N ASP A 73 18.56 -6.65 -1.63
CA ASP A 73 18.41 -7.30 -0.34
C ASP A 73 19.82 -7.56 0.26
N PRO A 74 20.26 -6.78 1.28
CA PRO A 74 19.54 -5.68 1.92
C PRO A 74 19.47 -4.42 1.04
N PRO A 75 18.55 -3.48 1.33
CA PRO A 75 18.51 -2.17 0.67
C PRO A 75 19.84 -1.40 0.80
N PRO A 76 20.19 -0.51 -0.14
CA PRO A 76 21.41 0.28 -0.04
C PRO A 76 21.45 1.13 1.22
N GLY A 77 22.42 0.86 2.10
CA GLY A 77 22.60 1.55 3.38
C GLY A 77 23.57 2.73 3.37
N GLY A 78 24.05 3.15 2.20
CA GLY A 78 24.88 4.37 2.09
C GLY A 78 24.07 5.62 2.41
N LEU A 79 24.73 6.70 2.86
CA LEU A 79 24.12 8.02 3.11
C LEU A 79 24.53 9.07 2.07
N SER A 80 25.29 8.65 1.05
CA SER A 80 25.79 9.57 0.02
C SER A 80 25.13 9.26 -1.32
N PRO A 81 24.79 10.28 -2.11
CA PRO A 81 24.28 10.08 -3.45
C PRO A 81 25.24 9.25 -4.30
N PHE A 82 24.69 8.34 -5.10
CA PHE A 82 25.46 7.53 -6.05
C PHE A 82 24.76 7.46 -7.41
N THR A 83 25.56 7.45 -8.47
CA THR A 83 25.06 7.31 -9.85
C THR A 83 24.83 5.84 -10.16
N GLN A 84 23.56 5.44 -10.23
CA GLN A 84 23.19 4.05 -10.53
C GLN A 84 23.25 3.73 -12.02
N TYR A 85 22.85 4.69 -12.86
CA TYR A 85 22.93 4.58 -14.32
C TYR A 85 23.59 5.84 -14.86
N ASN A 86 24.60 5.67 -15.71
CA ASN A 86 25.35 6.78 -16.28
C ASN A 86 25.32 6.70 -17.81
N ASP A 87 24.72 7.71 -18.45
CA ASP A 87 24.62 7.88 -19.90
C ASP A 87 24.15 6.63 -20.65
N VAL A 88 23.11 5.97 -20.13
CA VAL A 88 22.58 4.75 -20.73
C VAL A 88 21.76 5.11 -21.96
N ALA A 89 22.19 4.62 -23.12
CA ALA A 89 21.50 4.83 -24.38
C ALA A 89 20.13 4.12 -24.41
N LEU A 90 19.08 4.85 -24.80
CA LEU A 90 17.75 4.32 -25.03
C LEU A 90 17.07 5.16 -26.12
N GLY A 91 16.57 4.51 -27.18
CA GLY A 91 15.93 5.22 -28.29
C GLY A 91 16.88 6.21 -28.98
N SER A 92 16.50 7.50 -28.98
CA SER A 92 17.22 8.60 -29.63
C SER A 92 18.12 9.43 -28.70
N GLY A 93 18.29 9.01 -27.44
CA GLY A 93 19.04 9.75 -26.44
C GLY A 93 19.64 8.86 -25.36
N THR A 94 20.01 9.50 -24.25
CA THR A 94 20.59 8.84 -23.07
C THR A 94 19.82 9.22 -21.82
N TYR A 95 19.94 8.43 -20.76
CA TYR A 95 19.50 8.82 -19.44
C TYR A 95 20.54 8.49 -18.38
N THR A 96 20.57 9.31 -17.34
CA THR A 96 21.42 9.17 -16.16
C THR A 96 20.52 9.18 -14.92
N VAL A 97 20.82 8.31 -13.94
CA VAL A 97 20.05 8.21 -12.70
C VAL A 97 20.99 8.29 -11.50
N VAL A 98 20.66 9.21 -10.59
CA VAL A 98 21.30 9.38 -9.29
C VAL A 98 20.30 9.00 -8.22
N ILE A 99 20.72 8.15 -7.29
CA ILE A 99 19.95 7.75 -6.11
C ILE A 99 20.62 8.38 -4.89
N ASP A 100 19.84 9.08 -4.10
CA ASP A 100 20.26 9.76 -2.88
C ASP A 100 19.45 9.21 -1.69
N PRO A 101 20.06 8.34 -0.87
CA PRO A 101 19.43 7.79 0.33
C PRO A 101 19.15 8.90 1.36
N ASP A 102 17.99 8.84 2.03
CA ASP A 102 17.66 9.80 3.09
C ASP A 102 18.62 9.65 4.28
N ASP A 103 19.10 10.76 4.85
CA ASP A 103 20.03 10.77 5.98
C ASP A 103 19.46 10.00 7.21
N GLN A 104 18.13 9.94 7.35
CA GLN A 104 17.46 9.23 8.44
C GLN A 104 17.47 7.70 8.27
N ASN A 105 17.89 7.19 7.11
CA ASN A 105 17.95 5.74 6.85
C ASN A 105 18.90 4.99 7.79
N GLN A 106 19.90 5.63 8.40
CA GLN A 106 20.83 4.94 9.29
C GLN A 106 20.15 4.37 10.55
N GLY A 107 19.09 5.02 11.04
CA GLY A 107 18.36 4.65 12.25
C GLY A 107 16.91 4.26 11.99
N ASN A 108 16.55 3.96 10.75
CA ASN A 108 15.19 3.60 10.36
C ASN A 108 15.22 2.42 9.40
N TYR A 109 14.55 1.32 9.74
CA TYR A 109 14.45 0.15 8.86
C TYR A 109 13.57 0.42 7.62
N ILE A 110 12.63 1.37 7.69
CA ILE A 110 11.84 1.81 6.53
C ILE A 110 12.65 2.85 5.77
N LYS A 111 13.33 2.40 4.70
CA LYS A 111 14.22 3.26 3.92
C LYS A 111 13.47 4.18 2.98
N GLU A 112 13.99 5.40 2.84
CA GLU A 112 13.55 6.40 1.86
C GLU A 112 14.70 6.80 0.93
N TYR A 113 14.37 7.05 -0.33
CA TYR A 113 15.35 7.44 -1.35
C TYR A 113 14.79 8.56 -2.23
N TRP A 114 15.63 9.53 -2.55
CA TRP A 114 15.41 10.46 -3.64
C TRP A 114 16.04 9.89 -4.91
N ILE A 115 15.25 9.73 -5.96
CA ILE A 115 15.73 9.24 -7.26
C ILE A 115 15.59 10.39 -8.25
N THR A 116 16.71 10.79 -8.83
CA THR A 116 16.76 11.84 -9.85
C THR A 116 17.17 11.22 -11.16
N SER A 117 16.29 11.22 -12.16
CA SER A 117 16.63 10.81 -13.52
C SER A 117 16.67 11.99 -14.46
N THR A 118 17.75 12.04 -15.23
CA THR A 118 18.00 13.03 -16.27
C THR A 118 17.95 12.32 -17.63
N GLY A 119 17.04 12.73 -18.51
CA GLY A 119 16.98 12.29 -19.90
C GLY A 119 17.52 13.36 -20.85
N GLU A 120 18.34 12.96 -21.81
CA GLU A 120 19.03 13.85 -22.73
C GLU A 120 18.83 13.43 -24.19
N VAL A 121 18.44 14.40 -25.02
CA VAL A 121 18.33 14.24 -26.49
C VAL A 121 18.94 15.45 -27.16
N GLY A 122 20.15 15.29 -27.74
CA GLY A 122 20.91 16.40 -28.30
C GLY A 122 21.30 17.41 -27.24
N ASN A 123 20.78 18.63 -27.31
CA ASN A 123 21.06 19.71 -26.34
C ASN A 123 19.90 19.93 -25.35
N ILE A 124 18.84 19.10 -25.41
CA ILE A 124 17.68 19.21 -24.54
C ILE A 124 17.81 18.18 -23.43
N GLN A 125 17.67 18.65 -22.19
CA GLN A 125 17.71 17.85 -20.98
C GLN A 125 16.39 18.02 -20.23
N ARG A 126 15.84 16.92 -19.72
CA ARG A 126 14.69 16.92 -18.80
C ARG A 126 15.07 16.12 -17.57
N GLN A 127 14.71 16.62 -16.40
CA GLN A 127 15.06 15.98 -15.14
C GLN A 127 13.80 15.78 -14.30
N ILE A 128 13.63 14.57 -13.80
CA ILE A 128 12.50 14.19 -12.95
C ILE A 128 13.09 13.67 -11.64
N GLN A 129 12.53 14.12 -10.52
CA GLN A 129 12.90 13.66 -9.20
C GLN A 129 11.68 13.09 -8.48
N ILE A 130 11.85 11.90 -7.91
CA ILE A 130 10.84 11.25 -7.07
C ILE A 130 11.41 10.95 -5.68
N LYS A 131 10.55 11.01 -4.66
CA LYS A 131 10.86 10.40 -3.36
C LYS A 131 10.14 9.07 -3.28
N VAL A 132 10.87 8.02 -2.91
CA VAL A 132 10.32 6.69 -2.70
C VAL A 132 10.51 6.23 -1.27
N LYS A 133 9.53 5.50 -0.73
CA LYS A 133 9.52 4.92 0.62
C LYS A 133 9.24 3.43 0.55
N MET A 134 9.91 2.63 1.37
CA MET A 134 9.58 1.20 1.51
C MET A 134 8.15 1.01 2.03
N CYS A 135 7.38 0.15 1.36
CA CYS A 135 6.02 -0.20 1.77
C CYS A 135 6.03 -1.31 2.82
N THR A 136 5.32 -1.14 3.92
CA THR A 136 5.05 -2.22 4.88
C THR A 136 3.82 -3.02 4.47
N PHE A 137 3.66 -4.23 5.03
CA PHE A 137 2.40 -4.97 4.91
C PHE A 137 1.22 -4.21 5.53
N GLY A 138 1.50 -3.24 6.40
CA GLY A 138 0.53 -2.40 7.08
C GLY A 138 -0.20 -1.47 6.12
N LYS A 139 0.27 -1.34 4.88
CA LYS A 139 -0.36 -0.58 3.80
C LYS A 139 -1.67 -1.20 3.27
N TYR A 140 -1.80 -2.52 3.38
CA TYR A 140 -2.89 -3.24 2.74
C TYR A 140 -3.98 -3.55 3.76
N THR A 141 -5.22 -3.15 3.48
CA THR A 141 -6.37 -3.65 4.25
C THR A 141 -6.45 -5.17 4.18
N TYR A 142 -6.08 -5.72 3.01
CA TYR A 142 -6.08 -7.14 2.74
C TYR A 142 -4.94 -7.51 1.77
N CYS A 143 -4.04 -8.39 2.19
CA CYS A 143 -2.96 -8.95 1.39
C CYS A 143 -2.85 -10.48 1.57
N THR A 144 -2.78 -11.23 0.47
CA THR A 144 -2.60 -12.70 0.52
C THR A 144 -1.59 -13.24 -0.47
N ASP A 145 -0.85 -14.29 -0.09
CA ASP A 145 -0.02 -15.03 -1.05
C ASP A 145 -0.82 -16.11 -1.80
N SER A 146 -1.77 -16.74 -1.11
CA SER A 146 -2.67 -17.76 -1.64
C SER A 146 -4.09 -17.52 -1.15
N GLU A 147 -5.09 -17.64 -2.02
CA GLU A 147 -6.50 -17.53 -1.62
C GLU A 147 -7.03 -18.84 -0.99
N GLY A 148 -6.17 -19.83 -0.75
CA GLY A 148 -6.43 -21.05 0.05
C GLY A 148 -7.51 -21.99 -0.49
N GLY A 149 -8.18 -21.61 -1.59
CA GLY A 149 -9.32 -22.31 -2.14
C GLY A 149 -10.33 -21.35 -2.75
N THR A 150 -11.62 -21.58 -2.49
CA THR A 150 -12.69 -20.70 -2.97
C THR A 150 -13.42 -20.09 -1.78
N ILE A 151 -12.90 -18.96 -1.30
CA ILE A 151 -13.51 -18.14 -0.26
C ILE A 151 -13.93 -16.82 -0.90
N TRP A 152 -15.20 -16.46 -0.76
CA TRP A 152 -15.78 -15.35 -1.51
C TRP A 152 -15.79 -14.05 -0.72
N PHE A 153 -15.44 -12.96 -1.41
CA PHE A 153 -16.02 -11.65 -1.10
C PHE A 153 -17.44 -11.59 -1.65
N ILE A 154 -18.41 -11.22 -0.83
CA ILE A 154 -19.84 -11.28 -1.14
C ILE A 154 -20.53 -9.92 -1.03
N THR A 155 -21.77 -9.82 -1.49
CA THR A 155 -22.62 -8.64 -1.23
C THR A 155 -22.64 -8.28 0.25
N GLY A 156 -22.35 -7.01 0.54
CA GLY A 156 -22.24 -6.46 1.89
C GLY A 156 -20.81 -6.33 2.37
N ASP A 157 -19.85 -7.06 1.80
CA ASP A 157 -18.43 -6.85 2.12
C ASP A 157 -17.98 -5.50 1.53
N VAL A 158 -17.44 -4.64 2.40
CA VAL A 158 -16.80 -3.36 2.05
C VAL A 158 -15.34 -3.46 2.48
N LEU A 159 -14.42 -3.20 1.55
CA LEU A 159 -12.99 -3.13 1.86
C LEU A 159 -12.52 -1.71 1.66
N GLU A 160 -12.20 -1.05 2.77
CA GLU A 160 -11.62 0.27 2.80
C GLU A 160 -10.10 0.10 2.68
N GLY A 161 -9.45 0.77 1.72
CA GLY A 161 -7.99 0.68 1.52
C GLY A 161 -7.49 -0.35 0.49
N PRO A 162 -6.17 -0.40 0.27
CA PRO A 162 -5.55 -1.20 -0.80
C PRO A 162 -5.68 -2.71 -0.58
N VAL A 163 -6.01 -3.44 -1.64
CA VAL A 163 -6.15 -4.91 -1.64
C VAL A 163 -5.13 -5.52 -2.60
N HIS A 164 -4.42 -6.56 -2.14
CA HIS A 164 -3.52 -7.35 -2.96
C HIS A 164 -3.74 -8.85 -2.76
N SER A 165 -3.60 -9.62 -3.83
CA SER A 165 -3.46 -11.07 -3.74
C SER A 165 -2.49 -11.59 -4.80
N ASN A 166 -1.54 -12.42 -4.40
CA ASN A 166 -0.70 -13.15 -5.34
C ASN A 166 -1.44 -14.29 -6.06
N ASP A 167 -2.72 -14.51 -5.73
CA ASP A 167 -3.59 -15.52 -6.30
C ASP A 167 -4.91 -14.90 -6.80
N ARG A 168 -5.78 -15.75 -7.35
CA ARG A 168 -7.05 -15.37 -7.95
C ARG A 168 -8.11 -15.10 -6.89
N ILE A 169 -8.40 -13.82 -6.69
CA ILE A 169 -9.48 -13.34 -5.81
C ILE A 169 -10.84 -13.85 -6.30
N SER A 170 -11.65 -14.37 -5.37
CA SER A 170 -13.00 -14.87 -5.63
C SER A 170 -14.07 -13.88 -5.18
N ILE A 171 -14.92 -13.48 -6.12
CA ILE A 171 -15.94 -12.43 -5.93
C ILE A 171 -17.31 -12.98 -6.33
N TYR A 172 -18.29 -12.86 -5.44
CA TYR A 172 -19.67 -13.30 -5.62
C TYR A 172 -20.61 -12.10 -5.45
N GLU A 173 -21.54 -11.91 -6.38
CA GLU A 173 -22.46 -10.77 -6.40
C GLU A 173 -21.75 -9.39 -6.36
N SER A 174 -22.11 -8.50 -5.44
CA SER A 174 -21.73 -7.08 -5.45
C SER A 174 -21.04 -6.60 -4.17
N PRO A 175 -19.83 -7.09 -3.84
CA PRO A 175 -18.97 -6.45 -2.85
C PRO A 175 -18.46 -5.10 -3.34
N THR A 176 -18.01 -4.26 -2.40
CA THR A 176 -17.46 -2.93 -2.70
C THR A 176 -16.01 -2.83 -2.25
N PHE A 177 -15.11 -2.52 -3.18
CA PHE A 177 -13.71 -2.21 -2.92
C PHE A 177 -13.50 -0.71 -3.09
N LEU A 178 -13.16 -0.02 -2.00
CA LEU A 178 -12.94 1.43 -2.00
C LEU A 178 -11.52 1.77 -2.46
N GLY A 179 -10.51 1.02 -2.00
CA GLY A 179 -9.12 1.21 -2.45
C GLY A 179 -8.78 0.41 -3.70
N ARG A 180 -7.58 0.67 -4.24
CA ARG A 180 -7.04 -0.05 -5.40
C ARG A 180 -6.93 -1.55 -5.14
N VAL A 181 -7.45 -2.36 -6.07
CA VAL A 181 -7.37 -3.83 -6.02
C VAL A 181 -6.32 -4.35 -6.99
N THR A 182 -5.40 -5.18 -6.52
CA THR A 182 -4.37 -5.80 -7.35
C THR A 182 -4.36 -7.30 -7.18
N SER A 183 -4.14 -8.03 -8.28
CA SER A 183 -3.96 -9.48 -8.24
C SER A 183 -2.87 -9.91 -9.21
N ALA A 184 -2.00 -10.83 -8.79
CA ALA A 184 -1.02 -11.45 -9.68
C ALA A 184 -1.66 -12.42 -10.68
N ALA A 185 -2.91 -12.83 -10.44
CA ALA A 185 -3.68 -13.63 -11.40
C ALA A 185 -4.12 -12.80 -12.60
N SER A 186 -4.34 -13.48 -13.73
CA SER A 186 -4.81 -12.87 -14.98
C SER A 186 -6.30 -12.57 -15.02
N SER A 187 -7.06 -12.99 -14.00
CA SER A 187 -8.51 -12.81 -13.90
C SER A 187 -9.00 -13.02 -12.46
N PHE A 188 -10.16 -12.46 -12.13
CA PHE A 188 -10.91 -12.80 -10.91
C PHE A 188 -11.74 -14.07 -11.11
N ARG A 189 -11.96 -14.84 -10.04
CA ARG A 189 -12.96 -15.90 -10.03
C ARG A 189 -14.33 -15.26 -9.82
N LYS A 190 -15.20 -15.38 -10.82
CA LYS A 190 -16.54 -14.78 -10.83
C LYS A 190 -17.58 -15.78 -10.33
N GLY A 191 -18.25 -15.43 -9.24
CA GLY A 191 -19.38 -16.16 -8.67
C GLY A 191 -20.71 -15.79 -9.34
N GLY A 192 -21.81 -16.20 -8.72
CA GLY A 192 -23.17 -15.84 -9.15
C GLY A 192 -23.38 -14.32 -9.14
N ASN A 193 -24.13 -13.81 -10.12
CA ASN A 193 -24.49 -12.39 -10.26
C ASN A 193 -23.31 -11.41 -10.09
N TYR A 194 -22.11 -11.77 -10.55
CA TYR A 194 -20.90 -10.96 -10.45
C TYR A 194 -21.12 -9.51 -10.90
N ASN A 195 -21.08 -8.58 -9.94
CA ASN A 195 -21.27 -7.15 -10.10
C ASN A 195 -20.53 -6.34 -9.00
N PRO A 196 -19.21 -6.55 -8.80
CA PRO A 196 -18.45 -5.80 -7.80
C PRO A 196 -18.27 -4.33 -8.20
N THR A 197 -18.06 -3.48 -7.20
CA THR A 197 -17.67 -2.09 -7.39
C THR A 197 -16.19 -1.91 -7.05
N PHE A 198 -15.39 -1.40 -8.00
CA PHE A 198 -13.99 -1.01 -7.78
C PHE A 198 -13.88 0.51 -7.91
N LYS A 199 -13.78 1.24 -6.79
CA LYS A 199 -13.78 2.71 -6.82
C LYS A 199 -12.49 3.29 -7.42
N GLU A 200 -11.34 2.77 -7.01
CA GLU A 200 -10.02 3.16 -7.54
C GLU A 200 -9.53 2.24 -8.68
N GLY A 201 -10.40 1.37 -9.17
CA GLY A 201 -10.08 0.39 -10.21
C GLY A 201 -9.27 -0.80 -9.70
N TYR A 202 -8.87 -1.66 -10.64
CA TYR A 202 -8.08 -2.84 -10.36
C TYR A 202 -6.96 -3.08 -11.37
N GLN A 203 -5.97 -3.88 -10.99
CA GLN A 203 -4.88 -4.33 -11.86
C GLN A 203 -4.69 -5.85 -11.75
N LEU A 204 -4.74 -6.53 -12.88
CA LEU A 204 -4.46 -7.97 -13.01
C LEU A 204 -3.04 -8.17 -13.55
N ASN A 205 -2.46 -9.34 -13.30
CA ASN A 205 -1.04 -9.62 -13.56
C ASN A 205 -0.12 -8.59 -12.87
N ALA A 206 -0.50 -8.13 -11.67
CA ALA A 206 0.39 -7.34 -10.84
C ALA A 206 1.61 -8.19 -10.43
N PRO A 207 2.78 -7.58 -10.18
CA PRO A 207 3.90 -8.27 -9.57
C PRO A 207 3.47 -8.93 -8.25
N ARG A 208 4.06 -10.10 -7.97
CA ARG A 208 3.83 -10.76 -6.68
C ARG A 208 4.50 -9.96 -5.56
N ILE A 209 3.89 -9.98 -4.37
CA ILE A 209 4.49 -9.50 -3.14
C ILE A 209 5.06 -10.69 -2.37
N ASP A 210 6.37 -10.71 -2.16
CA ASP A 210 6.99 -11.77 -1.37
C ASP A 210 6.66 -11.57 0.12
N PHE A 211 6.16 -12.63 0.75
CA PHE A 211 5.83 -12.63 2.17
C PHE A 211 7.09 -12.78 3.02
N PRO A 212 7.16 -12.08 4.17
CA PRO A 212 8.35 -12.03 4.98
C PRO A 212 8.50 -13.32 5.79
N THR A 213 9.70 -13.55 6.30
CA THR A 213 9.98 -14.58 7.29
C THR A 213 9.95 -14.00 8.70
N LEU A 214 9.91 -14.87 9.71
CA LEU A 214 10.08 -14.44 11.11
C LEU A 214 11.43 -13.76 11.34
N GLN A 215 12.46 -14.17 10.59
CA GLN A 215 13.79 -13.57 10.69
C GLN A 215 13.78 -12.11 10.23
N ASP A 216 13.05 -11.80 9.14
CA ASP A 216 12.96 -10.43 8.60
C ASP A 216 12.38 -9.44 9.64
N VAL A 217 11.46 -9.91 10.50
CA VAL A 217 10.90 -9.11 11.60
C VAL A 217 11.98 -8.76 12.63
N PHE A 218 12.79 -9.74 13.02
CA PHE A 218 13.88 -9.54 13.98
C PHE A 218 15.03 -8.74 13.39
N ASP A 219 15.30 -8.88 12.09
CA ASP A 219 16.30 -8.09 11.39
C ASP A 219 15.91 -6.60 11.41
N ASN A 220 14.63 -6.27 11.16
CA ASN A 220 14.11 -4.91 11.33
C ASN A 220 14.30 -4.38 12.75
N TYR A 221 14.08 -5.22 13.77
CA TYR A 221 14.28 -4.83 15.16
C TYR A 221 15.77 -4.56 15.47
N TRP A 222 16.68 -5.46 15.08
CA TRP A 222 18.10 -5.29 15.39
C TRP A 222 18.70 -4.12 14.62
N GLU A 223 18.20 -3.81 13.42
CA GLU A 223 18.64 -2.65 12.63
C GLU A 223 18.40 -1.31 13.36
N MET A 224 17.35 -1.25 14.18
CA MET A 224 17.05 -0.07 15.00
C MET A 224 17.97 0.08 16.23
N ASN A 225 18.91 -0.85 16.46
CA ASN A 225 19.81 -0.89 17.64
C ASN A 225 19.06 -0.76 18.98
N SER A 226 17.94 -1.46 19.07
CA SER A 226 16.92 -1.30 20.08
C SER A 226 17.31 -1.85 21.47
N ASP A 227 17.50 -0.95 22.45
CA ASP A 227 17.59 -1.18 23.92
C ASP A 227 16.40 -0.47 24.60
N PRO A 228 15.63 -1.08 25.54
CA PRO A 228 15.75 -2.42 26.14
C PRO A 228 15.46 -3.59 25.18
N PRO A 229 15.88 -4.83 25.51
CA PRO A 229 15.54 -6.02 24.73
C PRO A 229 14.02 -6.29 24.73
N PRO A 230 13.52 -7.08 23.76
CA PRO A 230 12.11 -7.45 23.72
C PRO A 230 11.70 -8.24 24.96
N LEU A 231 10.46 -8.05 25.42
CA LEU A 231 9.90 -8.93 26.46
C LEU A 231 9.75 -10.34 25.87
N THR A 232 10.54 -11.29 26.36
CA THR A 232 10.51 -12.68 25.89
C THR A 232 9.75 -13.56 26.88
N ILE A 233 8.72 -14.26 26.40
CA ILE A 233 7.89 -15.19 27.17
C ILE A 233 8.06 -16.60 26.59
N ASP A 234 8.55 -17.55 27.39
CA ASP A 234 8.81 -18.93 26.95
C ASP A 234 7.63 -19.86 27.27
N ALA A 235 6.76 -20.08 26.28
CA ALA A 235 5.61 -20.98 26.31
C ALA A 235 5.86 -22.29 25.53
N ARG A 236 7.12 -22.68 25.34
CA ARG A 236 7.44 -23.94 24.63
C ARG A 236 7.18 -25.16 25.51
N PHE A 237 7.29 -26.33 24.87
CA PHE A 237 7.30 -27.64 25.54
C PHE A 237 5.98 -28.02 26.23
N GLY A 238 4.85 -27.69 25.60
CA GLY A 238 3.51 -28.05 26.11
C GLY A 238 2.99 -27.11 27.19
N ARG A 239 3.55 -25.90 27.26
CA ARG A 239 2.99 -24.79 28.04
C ARG A 239 2.01 -23.99 27.16
N ASP A 240 1.07 -23.37 27.82
CA ASP A 240 0.14 -22.40 27.26
C ASP A 240 0.51 -21.01 27.78
N CYS A 241 0.23 -19.96 27.00
CA CYS A 241 0.36 -18.57 27.42
C CYS A 241 -0.92 -17.79 27.16
N ASN A 242 -1.22 -16.85 28.06
CA ASN A 242 -2.17 -15.77 27.77
C ASN A 242 -1.55 -14.41 28.06
N ILE A 243 -2.02 -13.41 27.35
CA ILE A 243 -1.71 -11.99 27.55
C ILE A 243 -3.03 -11.22 27.54
N GLN A 244 -3.30 -10.54 28.64
CA GLN A 244 -4.39 -9.59 28.78
C GLN A 244 -3.81 -8.18 28.58
N PHE A 245 -4.33 -7.44 27.60
CA PHE A 245 -4.05 -6.01 27.45
C PHE A 245 -4.94 -5.20 28.39
N ASN A 246 -4.34 -4.28 29.13
CA ASN A 246 -5.03 -3.46 30.11
C ASN A 246 -5.09 -1.99 29.64
N ALA A 247 -6.25 -1.35 29.86
CA ALA A 247 -6.49 0.04 29.51
C ALA A 247 -5.52 1.06 30.15
N ASP A 248 -4.78 0.65 31.19
CA ASP A 248 -3.78 1.47 31.88
C ASP A 248 -2.40 1.49 31.21
N GLY A 249 -2.24 0.83 30.05
CA GLY A 249 -0.98 0.76 29.32
C GLY A 249 -0.08 -0.40 29.74
N THR A 250 -0.62 -1.34 30.52
CA THR A 250 0.09 -2.55 30.93
C THR A 250 -0.43 -3.80 30.22
N ILE A 251 0.37 -4.85 30.26
CA ILE A 251 -0.06 -6.21 29.96
C ILE A 251 0.03 -7.07 31.20
N THR A 252 -0.91 -8.01 31.36
CA THR A 252 -0.82 -9.08 32.34
C THR A 252 -0.69 -10.41 31.62
N PHE A 253 0.36 -11.18 31.89
CA PHE A 253 0.62 -12.45 31.21
C PHE A 253 0.77 -13.61 32.18
N ASN A 254 0.32 -14.78 31.72
CA ASN A 254 0.46 -16.04 32.43
C ASN A 254 1.09 -17.08 31.52
N VAL A 255 1.84 -18.00 32.13
CA VAL A 255 2.35 -19.20 31.49
C VAL A 255 2.00 -20.38 32.38
N TRP A 256 1.36 -21.40 31.83
CA TRP A 256 0.98 -22.58 32.58
C TRP A 256 1.14 -23.85 31.78
N HIS A 257 1.14 -25.00 32.46
CA HIS A 257 1.02 -26.31 31.85
C HIS A 257 -0.05 -27.15 32.57
N TRP A 258 -0.52 -28.20 31.91
CA TRP A 258 -1.52 -29.10 32.47
C TRP A 258 -0.87 -30.26 33.22
N GLN A 259 -1.26 -30.44 34.48
CA GLN A 259 -0.95 -31.64 35.26
C GLN A 259 -2.23 -32.40 35.57
N GLY A 260 -2.54 -33.39 34.73
CA GLY A 260 -3.86 -34.03 34.75
C GLY A 260 -4.94 -33.05 34.30
N SER A 261 -5.90 -32.74 35.18
CA SER A 261 -7.02 -31.81 34.91
C SER A 261 -6.83 -30.42 35.53
N HIS A 262 -5.66 -30.10 36.08
CA HIS A 262 -5.40 -28.83 36.76
C HIS A 262 -4.31 -28.04 36.02
N LYS A 263 -4.51 -26.71 35.95
CA LYS A 263 -3.48 -25.78 35.46
C LYS A 263 -2.45 -25.54 36.56
N VAL A 264 -1.18 -25.69 36.22
CA VAL A 264 -0.03 -25.34 37.07
C VAL A 264 0.65 -24.14 36.42
N TYR A 265 0.65 -23.01 37.10
CA TYR A 265 1.25 -21.77 36.59
C TYR A 265 2.76 -21.78 36.84
N ASP A 266 3.53 -21.67 35.75
CA ASP A 266 4.97 -21.39 35.77
C ASP A 266 5.21 -19.89 36.00
N ILE A 267 4.35 -19.05 35.41
CA ILE A 267 4.28 -17.60 35.63
C ILE A 267 2.81 -17.25 35.83
N GLN A 268 2.52 -16.50 36.89
CA GLN A 268 1.16 -16.10 37.23
C GLN A 268 1.08 -14.59 37.44
N ASP A 269 0.09 -13.97 36.79
CA ASP A 269 -0.30 -12.56 36.92
C ASP A 269 0.90 -11.59 36.83
N SER A 270 1.87 -11.92 35.98
CA SER A 270 3.04 -11.06 35.77
C SER A 270 2.64 -9.86 34.91
N THR A 271 3.11 -8.67 35.28
CA THR A 271 2.72 -7.42 34.62
C THR A 271 3.93 -6.72 34.03
N ALA A 272 3.77 -6.14 32.84
CA ALA A 272 4.77 -5.28 32.20
C ALA A 272 4.09 -4.04 31.60
N ASN A 273 4.75 -2.87 31.66
CA ASN A 273 4.26 -1.66 31.01
C ASN A 273 4.65 -1.68 29.53
N ILE A 274 3.73 -1.39 28.63
CA ILE A 274 3.99 -1.34 27.19
C ILE A 274 5.01 -0.24 26.86
N SER A 275 4.94 0.90 27.55
CA SER A 275 5.86 2.03 27.38
C SER A 275 7.32 1.71 27.74
N ASP A 276 7.54 0.70 28.58
CA ASP A 276 8.88 0.28 29.00
C ASP A 276 9.48 -0.74 28.02
N LEU A 277 8.69 -1.23 27.06
CA LEU A 277 9.14 -2.15 26.02
C LEU A 277 9.68 -1.35 24.84
N ASN A 278 10.69 -1.90 24.17
CA ASN A 278 11.13 -1.37 22.89
C ASN A 278 10.25 -1.87 21.74
N GLY A 279 8.92 -1.84 21.93
CA GLY A 279 7.92 -2.15 20.92
C GLY A 279 7.72 -3.63 20.56
N ILE A 280 8.43 -4.59 21.17
CA ILE A 280 8.21 -6.04 20.91
C ILE A 280 7.90 -6.83 22.18
N ILE A 281 6.84 -7.63 22.09
CA ILE A 281 6.57 -8.79 22.95
C ILE A 281 6.79 -10.05 22.11
N TYR A 282 7.73 -10.90 22.51
CA TYR A 282 8.08 -12.12 21.80
C TYR A 282 7.68 -13.36 22.61
N VAL A 283 6.69 -14.10 22.13
CA VAL A 283 6.23 -15.35 22.72
C VAL A 283 6.76 -16.55 21.94
N GLN A 284 7.50 -17.40 22.63
CA GLN A 284 7.95 -18.68 22.10
C GLN A 284 6.88 -19.74 22.37
N GLY A 285 5.96 -19.94 21.43
CA GLY A 285 4.83 -20.87 21.54
C GLY A 285 3.52 -20.22 21.12
N ASP A 286 2.42 -20.85 21.52
CA ASP A 286 1.07 -20.32 21.36
C ASP A 286 0.80 -19.20 22.38
N VAL A 287 -0.01 -18.21 21.99
CA VAL A 287 -0.49 -17.17 22.91
C VAL A 287 -1.98 -16.88 22.72
N GLN A 288 -2.69 -16.77 23.83
CA GLN A 288 -4.07 -16.29 23.87
C GLN A 288 -4.10 -14.81 24.21
N ILE A 289 -4.89 -14.00 23.50
CA ILE A 289 -4.96 -12.56 23.73
C ILE A 289 -6.39 -12.02 23.82
N ALA A 290 -6.54 -10.97 24.63
CA ALA A 290 -7.75 -10.18 24.79
C ALA A 290 -7.41 -8.83 25.43
N GLY A 291 -8.29 -7.85 25.31
CA GLY A 291 -8.29 -6.64 26.13
C GLY A 291 -8.23 -5.32 25.38
N THR A 292 -7.70 -4.32 26.06
CA THR A 292 -7.60 -2.95 25.55
C THR A 292 -6.14 -2.52 25.52
N VAL A 293 -5.65 -2.18 24.34
CA VAL A 293 -4.28 -1.78 24.08
C VAL A 293 -4.16 -0.27 24.27
N ASN A 294 -3.26 0.14 25.15
CA ASN A 294 -2.86 1.53 25.34
C ASN A 294 -1.34 1.63 25.14
N GLY A 295 -0.92 2.22 24.02
CA GLY A 295 0.47 2.30 23.57
C GLY A 295 0.75 1.60 22.23
N VAL A 296 2.04 1.51 21.91
CA VAL A 296 2.52 1.08 20.59
C VAL A 296 3.38 -0.17 20.72
N VAL A 297 2.91 -1.31 20.21
CA VAL A 297 3.55 -2.62 20.41
C VAL A 297 3.30 -3.62 19.29
N THR A 298 4.26 -4.51 19.07
CA THR A 298 4.18 -5.66 18.18
C THR A 298 4.31 -6.94 18.98
N LEU A 299 3.26 -7.76 18.97
CA LEU A 299 3.25 -9.10 19.55
C LEU A 299 3.64 -10.12 18.47
N ILE A 300 4.66 -10.90 18.76
CA ILE A 300 5.18 -11.95 17.89
C ILE A 300 5.01 -13.30 18.59
N ALA A 301 4.43 -14.28 17.91
CA ALA A 301 4.37 -15.67 18.37
C ALA A 301 5.07 -16.62 17.39
N THR A 302 5.87 -17.55 17.92
CA THR A 302 6.50 -18.61 17.08
C THR A 302 5.52 -19.70 16.65
N ASP A 303 4.31 -19.69 17.18
CA ASP A 303 3.21 -20.59 16.84
C ASP A 303 1.92 -19.76 16.71
N ASP A 304 0.75 -20.23 17.13
CA ASP A 304 -0.52 -19.54 16.91
C ASP A 304 -0.77 -18.35 17.86
N ILE A 305 -1.41 -17.30 17.33
CA ILE A 305 -2.04 -16.24 18.15
C ILE A 305 -3.54 -16.49 18.18
N LYS A 306 -4.12 -16.69 19.37
CA LYS A 306 -5.54 -16.98 19.59
C LYS A 306 -6.24 -15.79 20.24
N ILE A 307 -7.12 -15.13 19.51
CA ILE A 307 -7.94 -14.00 19.98
C ILE A 307 -9.16 -14.58 20.71
N ILE A 308 -9.18 -14.49 22.04
CA ILE A 308 -10.19 -15.13 22.89
C ILE A 308 -11.35 -14.20 23.27
N ASP A 309 -11.19 -12.90 23.06
CA ASP A 309 -12.15 -11.81 23.24
C ASP A 309 -11.67 -10.61 22.40
N ASP A 310 -12.41 -9.51 22.40
CA ASP A 310 -12.04 -8.25 21.74
C ASP A 310 -10.60 -7.82 22.08
N VAL A 311 -9.90 -7.30 21.07
CA VAL A 311 -8.61 -6.63 21.19
C VAL A 311 -8.76 -5.27 20.55
N LYS A 312 -8.97 -4.22 21.35
CA LYS A 312 -9.27 -2.87 20.86
C LYS A 312 -8.27 -1.84 21.34
N TYR A 313 -8.13 -0.73 20.63
CA TYR A 313 -7.37 0.41 21.12
C TYR A 313 -8.12 1.12 22.24
N GLN A 314 -7.38 1.71 23.18
CA GLN A 314 -7.92 2.54 24.24
C GLN A 314 -8.57 3.78 23.67
N ASP A 315 -7.94 4.37 22.65
CA ASP A 315 -8.43 5.53 21.91
C ASP A 315 -9.22 5.13 20.66
N SER A 316 -10.18 4.21 20.84
CA SER A 316 -11.15 3.81 19.80
C SER A 316 -12.60 4.04 20.23
N ASP A 317 -13.51 4.15 19.26
CA ASP A 317 -14.94 4.17 19.55
C ASP A 317 -15.50 2.78 19.90
N SER A 318 -16.80 2.69 20.19
CA SER A 318 -17.45 1.42 20.56
C SER A 318 -17.43 0.34 19.47
N TYR A 319 -17.03 0.68 18.24
CA TYR A 319 -16.94 -0.23 17.10
C TYR A 319 -15.48 -0.48 16.68
N GLY A 320 -14.49 -0.03 17.49
CA GLY A 320 -13.06 -0.20 17.24
C GLY A 320 -12.43 0.87 16.35
N ARG A 321 -13.20 1.87 15.90
CA ARG A 321 -12.64 2.90 15.02
C ARG A 321 -11.64 3.77 15.81
N PRO A 322 -10.37 3.86 15.40
CA PRO A 322 -9.42 4.76 16.04
C PRO A 322 -9.91 6.21 15.96
N THR A 323 -9.84 6.94 17.07
CA THR A 323 -10.17 8.36 17.10
C THR A 323 -9.09 9.19 16.38
N SER A 324 -9.37 10.47 16.13
CA SER A 324 -8.42 11.35 15.44
C SER A 324 -7.12 11.60 16.20
N ASP A 325 -7.14 11.40 17.51
CA ASP A 325 -6.03 11.59 18.45
C ASP A 325 -5.40 10.28 18.92
N CYS A 326 -5.91 9.13 18.46
CA CYS A 326 -5.40 7.82 18.83
C CYS A 326 -3.92 7.69 18.49
N ASP A 327 -3.10 7.40 19.50
CA ASP A 327 -1.68 7.09 19.40
C ASP A 327 -1.37 5.61 19.63
N ASP A 328 -2.39 4.79 19.87
CA ASP A 328 -2.30 3.33 20.02
C ASP A 328 -2.06 2.63 18.68
N ALA A 329 -1.16 1.63 18.68
CA ALA A 329 -0.93 0.77 17.54
C ALA A 329 -0.48 -0.64 17.97
N LEU A 330 -1.16 -1.66 17.46
CA LEU A 330 -0.85 -3.07 17.69
C LEU A 330 -0.52 -3.75 16.37
N ALA A 331 0.56 -4.53 16.35
CA ALA A 331 0.75 -5.58 15.35
C ALA A 331 0.71 -6.97 15.99
N LEU A 332 0.05 -7.90 15.32
CA LEU A 332 0.01 -9.32 15.66
C LEU A 332 0.70 -10.09 14.54
N ILE A 333 1.87 -10.65 14.84
CA ILE A 333 2.66 -11.43 13.89
C ILE A 333 2.76 -12.86 14.39
N SER A 334 2.08 -13.78 13.71
CA SER A 334 2.16 -15.22 14.01
C SER A 334 3.03 -15.91 12.98
N ALA A 335 3.94 -16.77 13.42
CA ALA A 335 4.65 -17.68 12.52
C ALA A 335 3.71 -18.67 11.83
N LYS A 336 2.60 -19.03 12.48
CA LYS A 336 1.55 -19.89 11.94
C LYS A 336 0.25 -19.11 11.79
N ASP A 337 -0.79 -19.45 12.56
CA ASP A 337 -2.13 -18.93 12.37
C ASP A 337 -2.47 -17.81 13.37
N ILE A 338 -3.27 -16.86 12.91
CA ILE A 338 -4.01 -15.94 13.79
C ILE A 338 -5.46 -16.41 13.80
N VAL A 339 -5.96 -16.74 14.99
CA VAL A 339 -7.21 -17.48 15.14
C VAL A 339 -8.16 -16.72 16.04
N VAL A 340 -9.35 -16.39 15.55
CA VAL A 340 -10.45 -15.94 16.41
C VAL A 340 -11.06 -17.19 17.05
N ALA A 341 -10.83 -17.34 18.35
CA ALA A 341 -11.18 -18.55 19.08
C ALA A 341 -12.70 -18.67 19.31
N ASP A 342 -13.20 -19.90 19.38
CA ASP A 342 -14.62 -20.18 19.65
C ASP A 342 -14.93 -20.07 21.14
N THR A 343 -14.98 -18.84 21.66
CA THR A 343 -15.27 -18.53 23.06
C THR A 343 -16.67 -17.91 23.20
N PRO A 344 -17.29 -17.96 24.40
CA PRO A 344 -18.55 -17.29 24.65
C PRO A 344 -18.53 -15.77 24.39
N ALA A 345 -17.37 -15.12 24.56
CA ALA A 345 -17.20 -13.70 24.27
C ALA A 345 -17.29 -13.41 22.76
N ASN A 346 -16.68 -14.27 21.96
CA ASN A 346 -16.71 -14.23 20.50
C ASN A 346 -18.03 -14.75 19.89
N HIS A 347 -19.13 -14.84 20.63
CA HIS A 347 -20.44 -15.27 20.10
C HIS A 347 -21.38 -14.10 19.77
N ASP A 348 -20.96 -12.86 20.00
CA ASP A 348 -21.74 -11.65 19.75
C ASP A 348 -20.85 -10.48 19.30
N ASP A 349 -20.48 -10.50 18.02
CA ASP A 349 -19.42 -9.67 17.42
C ASP A 349 -18.01 -10.00 17.97
N CYS A 350 -16.97 -9.48 17.29
CA CYS A 350 -15.59 -9.45 17.77
C CYS A 350 -14.87 -8.27 17.11
N ILE A 351 -14.18 -7.45 17.92
CA ILE A 351 -13.45 -6.26 17.49
C ILE A 351 -11.95 -6.52 17.62
N ILE A 352 -11.22 -6.24 16.54
CA ILE A 352 -9.77 -6.38 16.45
C ILE A 352 -9.17 -5.11 15.85
N ASP A 353 -8.51 -4.32 16.68
CA ASP A 353 -7.77 -3.13 16.25
C ASP A 353 -6.28 -3.49 16.20
N ALA A 354 -5.81 -3.93 15.03
CA ALA A 354 -4.44 -4.40 14.85
C ALA A 354 -4.02 -4.55 13.38
N ALA A 355 -2.71 -4.47 13.13
CA ALA A 355 -2.08 -5.01 11.94
C ALA A 355 -1.83 -6.52 12.11
N LEU A 356 -2.56 -7.35 11.36
CA LEU A 356 -2.46 -8.81 11.41
C LEU A 356 -1.53 -9.33 10.32
N LEU A 357 -0.56 -10.16 10.69
CA LEU A 357 0.33 -10.87 9.78
C LEU A 357 0.51 -12.35 10.17
N ALA A 358 -0.07 -13.25 9.39
CA ALA A 358 0.18 -14.69 9.47
C ALA A 358 1.25 -15.10 8.45
N LEU A 359 2.45 -15.47 8.93
CA LEU A 359 3.65 -15.64 8.10
C LEU A 359 3.62 -16.91 7.23
N ASP A 360 3.22 -18.05 7.78
CA ASP A 360 3.23 -19.35 7.07
C ASP A 360 1.83 -19.96 6.87
N SER A 361 0.78 -19.34 7.42
CA SER A 361 -0.59 -19.85 7.29
C SER A 361 -1.67 -18.75 7.25
N SER A 362 -2.70 -18.80 8.11
CA SER A 362 -3.96 -18.09 7.87
C SER A 362 -4.42 -17.20 9.01
N PHE A 363 -5.25 -16.21 8.67
CA PHE A 363 -6.17 -15.58 9.62
C PHE A 363 -7.57 -16.20 9.45
N TYR A 364 -8.07 -16.91 10.47
CA TYR A 364 -9.36 -17.61 10.38
C TYR A 364 -10.14 -17.63 11.70
N VAL A 365 -11.39 -18.08 11.63
CA VAL A 365 -12.28 -18.23 12.80
C VAL A 365 -12.49 -19.70 13.14
N GLU A 366 -12.32 -20.09 14.40
CA GLU A 366 -12.62 -21.44 14.87
C GLU A 366 -14.10 -21.77 14.71
N ASN A 367 -14.39 -22.98 14.21
CA ASN A 367 -15.75 -23.47 13.98
C ASN A 367 -16.61 -22.53 13.09
N TYR A 368 -15.98 -21.79 12.18
CA TYR A 368 -16.67 -20.84 11.27
C TYR A 368 -17.83 -21.43 10.46
N SER A 369 -17.84 -22.75 10.24
CA SER A 369 -18.80 -23.48 9.40
C SER A 369 -19.95 -24.13 10.18
N SER A 370 -20.04 -23.90 11.49
CA SER A 370 -21.08 -24.46 12.35
C SER A 370 -21.63 -23.41 13.31
N GLY A 371 -22.70 -23.76 14.02
CA GLY A 371 -23.34 -22.88 15.00
C GLY A 371 -24.24 -21.80 14.38
N SER A 372 -24.73 -20.90 15.25
CA SER A 372 -25.44 -19.69 14.83
C SER A 372 -24.48 -18.64 14.28
N PRO A 373 -24.97 -17.69 13.45
CA PRO A 373 -24.20 -16.50 13.12
C PRO A 373 -23.69 -15.81 14.39
N ARG A 374 -22.43 -15.37 14.37
CA ARG A 374 -21.73 -14.71 15.50
C ARG A 374 -21.68 -13.19 15.37
N GLY A 375 -22.44 -12.61 14.44
CA GLY A 375 -22.43 -11.18 14.17
C GLY A 375 -21.33 -10.75 13.19
N TYR A 376 -20.66 -9.65 13.49
CA TYR A 376 -19.62 -9.01 12.70
C TYR A 376 -18.23 -9.23 13.29
N LEU A 377 -17.29 -9.61 12.43
CA LEU A 377 -15.86 -9.57 12.73
C LEU A 377 -15.33 -8.23 12.24
N ARG A 378 -15.16 -7.29 13.18
CA ARG A 378 -14.70 -5.93 12.92
C ARG A 378 -13.19 -5.90 13.05
N VAL A 379 -12.52 -5.52 11.98
CA VAL A 379 -11.06 -5.35 11.99
C VAL A 379 -10.75 -3.93 11.59
N TRP A 380 -10.09 -3.16 12.47
CA TRP A 380 -9.50 -1.86 12.16
C TRP A 380 -7.99 -1.98 12.07
N GLY A 381 -7.45 -2.02 10.86
CA GLY A 381 -6.03 -2.21 10.65
C GLY A 381 -5.68 -2.78 9.29
N SER A 382 -4.84 -3.81 9.28
CA SER A 382 -4.38 -4.47 8.05
C SER A 382 -4.49 -5.98 8.23
N ILE A 383 -4.88 -6.73 7.19
CA ILE A 383 -4.88 -8.19 7.22
C ILE A 383 -3.94 -8.72 6.16
N SER A 384 -2.83 -9.32 6.59
CA SER A 384 -1.87 -10.00 5.74
C SER A 384 -1.74 -11.46 6.16
N GLN A 385 -1.87 -12.38 5.21
CA GLN A 385 -1.82 -13.82 5.51
C GLN A 385 -1.25 -14.61 4.33
N LYS A 386 -0.39 -15.58 4.63
CA LYS A 386 0.18 -16.46 3.60
C LYS A 386 -0.90 -17.21 2.83
N VAL A 387 -1.85 -17.78 3.55
CA VAL A 387 -3.00 -18.49 3.00
C VAL A 387 -4.27 -17.86 3.56
N ARG A 388 -5.25 -17.60 2.70
CA ARG A 388 -6.53 -17.05 3.14
C ARG A 388 -7.29 -18.04 4.03
N GLY A 389 -7.64 -17.58 5.23
CA GLY A 389 -8.51 -18.29 6.15
C GLY A 389 -10.00 -17.91 6.03
N PRO A 390 -10.92 -18.86 6.26
CA PRO A 390 -12.36 -18.59 6.30
C PRO A 390 -12.81 -18.05 7.67
N VAL A 391 -13.74 -17.10 7.66
CA VAL A 391 -14.31 -16.48 8.87
C VAL A 391 -15.80 -16.76 9.07
N GLY A 392 -16.45 -17.32 8.05
CA GLY A 392 -17.87 -17.63 8.04
C GLY A 392 -18.30 -18.27 6.73
N THR A 393 -19.55 -18.75 6.69
CA THR A 393 -20.16 -19.31 5.48
C THR A 393 -21.39 -18.51 5.08
N PHE A 394 -21.75 -18.61 3.80
CA PHE A 394 -23.00 -18.06 3.27
C PHE A 394 -23.65 -19.07 2.34
N SER A 395 -24.97 -19.20 2.45
CA SER A 395 -25.78 -20.04 1.59
C SER A 395 -27.21 -19.50 1.53
N TRP A 396 -28.04 -20.10 0.66
CA TRP A 396 -29.48 -19.81 0.63
C TRP A 396 -30.19 -20.17 1.95
N TRP A 397 -29.63 -21.11 2.74
CA TRP A 397 -30.23 -21.64 3.95
C TRP A 397 -29.78 -20.92 5.23
N GLY A 398 -28.86 -19.95 5.11
CA GLY A 398 -28.34 -19.18 6.24
C GLY A 398 -26.84 -18.91 6.16
N ARG A 399 -26.34 -18.25 7.21
CA ARG A 399 -24.93 -17.93 7.43
C ARG A 399 -24.45 -18.62 8.71
N THR A 400 -23.14 -18.88 8.80
CA THR A 400 -22.45 -19.34 10.02
C THR A 400 -21.17 -18.52 10.20
N GLY A 401 -20.62 -18.49 11.41
CA GLY A 401 -19.47 -17.65 11.72
C GLY A 401 -19.82 -16.16 11.61
N TYR A 402 -18.87 -15.35 11.12
CA TYR A 402 -19.01 -13.89 11.07
C TYR A 402 -19.31 -13.34 9.67
N SER A 403 -19.99 -12.19 9.65
CA SER A 403 -19.95 -11.27 8.52
C SER A 403 -18.69 -10.39 8.62
N LYS A 404 -18.06 -10.09 7.49
CA LYS A 404 -16.80 -9.33 7.46
C LYS A 404 -17.09 -7.83 7.56
N ASP A 405 -16.33 -7.14 8.40
CA ASP A 405 -16.39 -5.69 8.54
C ASP A 405 -14.95 -5.16 8.68
N TYR A 406 -14.27 -5.01 7.55
CA TYR A 406 -12.83 -4.74 7.51
C TYR A 406 -12.56 -3.29 7.10
N HIS A 407 -11.98 -2.56 8.03
CA HIS A 407 -11.62 -1.17 7.89
C HIS A 407 -10.11 -1.00 7.95
N TYR A 408 -9.60 -0.14 7.07
CA TYR A 408 -8.18 0.15 7.02
C TYR A 408 -7.81 1.25 7.99
N ASP A 409 -6.80 1.00 8.82
CA ASP A 409 -6.18 2.05 9.62
C ASP A 409 -5.21 2.86 8.75
N GLN A 410 -5.68 4.01 8.28
CA GLN A 410 -4.92 4.92 7.42
C GLN A 410 -3.62 5.41 8.07
N ARG A 411 -3.50 5.37 9.40
CA ARG A 411 -2.29 5.78 10.11
C ARG A 411 -1.10 4.91 9.72
N PHE A 412 -1.31 3.65 9.34
CA PHE A 412 -0.23 2.72 8.98
C PHE A 412 0.56 3.10 7.73
N GLU A 413 0.08 4.03 6.89
CA GLU A 413 0.86 4.58 5.77
C GLU A 413 2.04 5.45 6.27
N GLN A 414 1.83 6.15 7.38
CA GLN A 414 2.80 7.08 7.95
C GLN A 414 3.53 6.45 9.13
N THR A 415 2.77 5.86 10.05
CA THR A 415 3.21 5.29 11.32
C THR A 415 2.73 3.83 11.43
N PRO A 416 3.35 2.89 10.69
CA PRO A 416 3.06 1.47 10.89
C PRO A 416 3.48 1.04 12.31
N PRO A 417 2.92 -0.07 12.83
CA PRO A 417 3.35 -0.60 14.12
C PRO A 417 4.86 -0.92 14.15
N PRO A 418 5.50 -0.96 15.32
CA PRO A 418 6.94 -1.13 15.44
C PRO A 418 7.45 -2.36 14.71
N TYR A 419 8.47 -2.19 13.89
CA TYR A 419 9.17 -3.29 13.19
C TYR A 419 8.29 -4.12 12.25
N TYR A 420 7.11 -3.61 11.89
CA TYR A 420 6.20 -4.31 10.99
C TYR A 420 6.86 -4.55 9.62
N PRO A 421 6.84 -5.78 9.09
CA PRO A 421 7.63 -6.14 7.90
C PRO A 421 7.35 -5.32 6.66
N THR A 422 8.40 -5.16 5.85
CA THR A 422 8.33 -4.54 4.53
C THR A 422 7.94 -5.55 3.45
N THR A 423 7.35 -5.07 2.37
CA THR A 423 6.87 -5.86 1.23
C THR A 423 7.92 -6.00 0.11
N GLY A 424 9.14 -5.49 0.34
CA GLY A 424 10.18 -5.29 -0.68
C GLY A 424 9.85 -4.24 -1.76
N ASN A 425 8.62 -3.72 -1.77
CA ASN A 425 8.17 -2.72 -2.72
C ASN A 425 8.40 -1.29 -2.21
N TYR A 426 8.50 -0.38 -3.16
CA TYR A 426 8.63 1.05 -2.92
C TYR A 426 7.41 1.78 -3.47
N GLU A 427 6.88 2.71 -2.69
CA GLU A 427 5.87 3.67 -3.14
C GLU A 427 6.49 5.01 -3.44
N ILE A 428 5.91 5.72 -4.40
CA ILE A 428 6.29 7.09 -4.72
C ILE A 428 5.50 8.01 -3.79
N SER A 429 6.19 8.69 -2.87
CA SER A 429 5.60 9.65 -1.94
C SER A 429 5.61 11.08 -2.48
N MET A 430 6.54 11.39 -3.39
CA MET A 430 6.60 12.68 -4.07
C MET A 430 7.07 12.51 -5.51
N TRP A 431 6.50 13.31 -6.41
CA TRP A 431 6.97 13.46 -7.79
C TRP A 431 7.12 14.94 -8.11
N LYS A 432 8.24 15.33 -8.70
CA LYS A 432 8.41 16.67 -9.28
C LYS A 432 9.30 16.61 -10.51
N GLU A 433 8.96 17.44 -11.47
CA GLU A 433 9.85 17.78 -12.57
C GLU A 433 10.78 18.92 -12.14
N LEU A 434 12.08 18.73 -12.36
CA LEU A 434 13.09 19.75 -12.11
C LEU A 434 13.32 20.52 -13.40
N THR A 435 13.12 21.83 -13.34
CA THR A 435 13.59 22.73 -14.40
C THR A 435 15.11 22.86 -14.27
N PRO A 436 15.89 22.50 -15.31
CA PRO A 436 17.34 22.62 -15.30
C PRO A 436 17.84 24.04 -15.04
#